data_AF-A0A8H4JII9-F1
#
_entry.id   AF-A0A8H4JII9-F1
#
_cell.length_a   1.000
_cell.length_b   1.000
_cell.length_c   1.000
_cell.angle_alpha   90.00
_cell.angle_beta   90.00
_cell.angle_gamma   90.00
#
_symmetry.space_group_name_H-M   'P 1'
#
loop_
_entity.id
_entity.type
_entity.pdbx_description
1 polymer ?
#
loop_
_entity_poly.entity_id
_entity_poly.type
_entity_poly.pdbx_seq_one_letter_code
_entity_poly.pdbx_strand_id
1 'polypeptide(L)'
;MSNPELILNLPRLLIPDHLVWIRSLEMTWKVHPFRYQEDDDSVLTDHDTFISLIQATPKIFPSLQYLFVSLQGDMFPDPERRVDKEYIFSDEAYNKVEEVVMKPMKDMLKIFDWLKIGVIGLPSSCYGPRKQRAMDAGIEVFESRHGMGETFWREVPGLQSKGYWIRLGHRDMGGGNYDRGACSMGFVAPPQEPLDCLYGNSLSPW
;
A
#
# COMPACT_ATOMS: atom_id res chain seq x y z
N MET A 1 4.39 -11.53 -12.77
CA MET A 1 3.85 -11.08 -14.07
C MET A 1 2.99 -9.86 -13.80
N SER A 2 3.31 -8.68 -14.32
CA SER A 2 2.42 -7.54 -14.13
C SER A 2 2.62 -6.53 -15.24
N ASN A 3 2.14 -6.85 -16.44
CA ASN A 3 1.86 -5.81 -17.42
C ASN A 3 0.50 -5.19 -17.04
N PRO A 4 0.42 -3.96 -16.46
CA PRO A 4 -0.81 -3.18 -16.27
C PRO A 4 -1.80 -3.28 -17.43
N GLU A 5 -1.32 -3.21 -18.66
CA GLU A 5 -2.18 -3.25 -19.84
C GLU A 5 -2.91 -4.59 -19.94
N LEU A 6 -2.26 -5.69 -19.59
CA LEU A 6 -2.92 -7.00 -19.52
C LEU A 6 -3.97 -7.00 -18.42
N ILE A 7 -3.68 -6.45 -17.25
CA ILE A 7 -4.61 -6.41 -16.11
C ILE A 7 -5.84 -5.57 -16.45
N LEU A 8 -5.63 -4.37 -17.00
CA LEU A 8 -6.67 -3.45 -17.45
C LEU A 8 -7.55 -4.06 -18.56
N ASN A 9 -6.98 -4.96 -19.37
CA ASN A 9 -7.71 -5.66 -20.42
C ASN A 9 -8.20 -7.06 -20.01
N LEU A 10 -8.01 -7.52 -18.76
CA LEU A 10 -8.52 -8.83 -18.31
C LEU A 10 -10.01 -9.03 -18.58
N PRO A 11 -10.91 -8.04 -18.43
CA PRO A 11 -12.32 -8.21 -18.77
C PRO A 11 -12.59 -8.54 -20.25
N ARG A 12 -11.62 -8.26 -21.14
CA ARG A 12 -11.69 -8.61 -22.57
C ARG A 12 -10.97 -9.91 -22.90
N LEU A 13 -10.00 -10.32 -22.07
CA LEU A 13 -9.15 -11.49 -22.30
C LEU A 13 -9.68 -12.75 -21.61
N LEU A 14 -10.40 -12.60 -20.50
CA LEU A 14 -10.96 -13.69 -19.72
C LEU A 14 -12.49 -13.71 -19.84
N ILE A 15 -13.05 -14.90 -19.69
CA ILE A 15 -14.51 -15.08 -19.57
C ILE A 15 -14.94 -14.39 -18.27
N PRO A 16 -16.00 -13.54 -18.27
CA PRO A 16 -16.43 -12.78 -17.09
C PRO A 16 -16.61 -13.63 -15.82
N ASP A 17 -17.12 -14.85 -15.97
CA ASP A 17 -17.32 -15.78 -14.86
C ASP A 17 -16.03 -16.04 -14.08
N HIS A 18 -14.89 -16.15 -14.77
CA HIS A 18 -13.60 -16.43 -14.12
C HIS A 18 -13.16 -15.27 -13.22
N LEU A 19 -13.45 -14.03 -13.61
CA LEU A 19 -13.13 -12.85 -12.82
C LEU A 19 -14.02 -12.75 -11.56
N VAL A 20 -15.26 -13.23 -11.63
CA VAL A 20 -16.18 -13.31 -10.48
C VAL A 20 -15.69 -14.31 -9.43
N TRP A 21 -14.92 -15.32 -9.81
CA TRP A 21 -14.36 -16.29 -8.86
C TRP A 21 -13.14 -15.77 -8.09
N ILE A 22 -12.52 -14.66 -8.52
CA ILE A 22 -11.35 -14.10 -7.86
C ILE A 22 -11.78 -13.41 -6.56
N ARG A 23 -11.39 -14.01 -5.43
CA ARG A 23 -11.71 -13.50 -4.08
C ARG A 23 -10.54 -12.78 -3.41
N SER A 24 -9.32 -13.00 -3.87
CA SER A 24 -8.12 -12.40 -3.29
C SER A 24 -7.22 -11.84 -4.39
N LEU A 25 -6.65 -10.68 -4.14
CA LEU A 25 -5.75 -9.99 -5.05
C LEU A 25 -4.60 -9.39 -4.26
N GLU A 26 -3.39 -9.74 -4.68
CA GLU A 26 -2.15 -9.13 -4.21
C GLU A 26 -1.51 -8.38 -5.38
N MET A 27 -1.25 -7.09 -5.17
CA MET A 27 -0.58 -6.22 -6.13
C MET A 27 0.66 -5.63 -5.48
N THR A 28 1.82 -5.83 -6.11
CA THR A 28 3.03 -5.08 -5.78
C THR A 28 3.31 -4.12 -6.91
N TRP A 29 3.50 -2.84 -6.56
CA TRP A 29 3.68 -1.78 -7.55
C TRP A 29 4.84 -0.87 -7.16
N LYS A 30 5.75 -0.63 -8.10
CA LYS A 30 6.81 0.37 -7.94
C LYS A 30 6.32 1.68 -8.55
N VAL A 31 6.13 2.72 -7.75
CA VAL A 31 5.59 4.01 -8.19
C VAL A 31 6.51 5.16 -7.75
N HIS A 32 6.51 6.21 -8.56
CA HIS A 32 7.35 7.40 -8.38
C HIS A 32 6.54 8.69 -8.53
N PRO A 33 5.55 8.93 -7.64
CA PRO A 33 4.52 9.94 -7.85
C PRO A 33 5.01 11.39 -7.86
N PHE A 34 6.22 11.65 -7.36
CA PHE A 34 6.74 13.02 -7.18
C PHE A 34 7.96 13.34 -8.06
N ARG A 35 8.33 12.44 -8.98
CA ARG A 35 9.42 12.68 -9.92
C ARG A 35 8.97 12.35 -11.33
N TYR A 36 9.60 13.01 -12.29
CA TYR A 36 9.46 12.63 -13.69
C TYR A 36 10.01 11.21 -13.90
N GLN A 37 9.37 10.49 -14.82
CA GLN A 37 9.86 9.22 -15.31
C GLN A 37 11.21 9.43 -16.00
N GLU A 38 12.22 8.69 -15.58
CA GLU A 38 13.55 8.70 -16.18
C GLU A 38 13.62 7.63 -17.28
N ASP A 39 14.56 7.76 -18.23
CA ASP A 39 14.69 6.81 -19.35
C ASP A 39 14.96 5.37 -18.89
N ASP A 40 15.56 5.21 -17.71
CA ASP A 40 15.86 3.91 -17.08
C ASP A 40 14.67 3.32 -16.30
N ASP A 41 13.60 4.09 -16.12
CA ASP A 41 12.41 3.61 -15.44
C ASP A 41 11.62 2.65 -16.34
N SER A 42 11.25 1.51 -15.78
CA SER A 42 10.29 0.63 -16.43
C SER A 42 9.01 1.40 -16.72
N VAL A 43 8.45 1.21 -17.92
CA VAL A 43 7.13 1.75 -18.35
C VAL A 43 6.03 1.44 -17.32
N LEU A 44 6.23 0.38 -16.53
CA LEU A 44 5.31 -0.08 -15.50
C LEU A 44 5.38 0.72 -14.18
N THR A 45 6.28 1.70 -14.07
CA THR A 45 6.42 2.54 -12.87
C THR A 45 5.64 3.84 -12.93
N ASP A 46 4.94 4.07 -14.04
CA ASP A 46 4.10 5.23 -14.26
C ASP A 46 2.96 5.32 -13.22
N HIS A 47 2.84 6.50 -12.63
CA HIS A 47 1.83 6.79 -11.61
C HIS A 47 0.43 6.82 -12.20
N ASP A 48 0.25 7.38 -13.41
CA ASP A 48 -1.08 7.51 -14.02
C ASP A 48 -1.66 6.13 -14.37
N THR A 49 -0.81 5.22 -14.82
CA THR A 49 -1.15 3.81 -15.04
C THR A 49 -1.56 3.12 -13.74
N PHE A 50 -0.84 3.37 -12.64
CA PHE A 50 -1.22 2.86 -11.32
C PHE A 50 -2.60 3.37 -10.90
N ILE A 51 -2.85 4.68 -11.05
CA ILE A 51 -4.16 5.28 -10.72
C ILE A 51 -5.27 4.65 -11.56
N SER A 52 -5.05 4.50 -12.87
CA SER A 52 -6.01 3.86 -13.78
C SER A 52 -6.34 2.42 -13.36
N LEU A 53 -5.33 1.66 -12.95
CA LEU A 53 -5.50 0.29 -12.46
C LEU A 53 -6.30 0.25 -11.16
N ILE A 54 -5.94 1.07 -10.17
CA ILE A 54 -6.63 1.17 -8.89
C ILE A 54 -8.12 1.52 -9.08
N GLN A 55 -8.42 2.48 -9.95
CA GLN A 55 -9.79 2.87 -10.26
C GLN A 55 -10.58 1.78 -11.01
N ALA A 56 -9.90 0.98 -11.85
CA ALA A 56 -10.52 -0.12 -12.57
C ALA A 56 -10.70 -1.40 -11.73
N THR A 57 -9.90 -1.57 -10.67
CA THR A 57 -9.84 -2.79 -9.87
C THR A 57 -11.22 -3.27 -9.36
N PRO A 58 -12.11 -2.41 -8.83
CA PRO A 58 -13.45 -2.84 -8.41
C PRO A 58 -14.32 -3.39 -9.54
N LYS A 59 -14.12 -2.91 -10.77
CA LYS A 59 -14.86 -3.37 -11.96
C LYS A 59 -14.29 -4.67 -12.50
N ILE A 60 -12.96 -4.81 -12.47
CA ILE A 60 -12.27 -6.01 -12.96
C ILE A 60 -12.52 -7.19 -12.00
N PHE A 61 -12.53 -6.93 -10.70
CA PHE A 61 -12.71 -7.96 -9.66
C PHE A 61 -13.94 -7.64 -8.79
N PRO A 62 -15.16 -7.79 -9.33
CA PRO A 62 -16.40 -7.37 -8.67
C PRO A 62 -16.76 -8.20 -7.42
N SER A 63 -15.96 -9.22 -7.14
CA SER A 63 -16.24 -10.26 -6.17
C SER A 63 -15.11 -10.43 -5.15
N LEU A 64 -14.17 -9.48 -5.16
CA LEU A 64 -12.97 -9.44 -4.34
C LEU A 64 -13.31 -9.24 -2.86
N GLN A 65 -12.79 -10.10 -2.00
CA GLN A 65 -12.97 -10.03 -0.54
C GLN A 65 -11.69 -9.63 0.19
N TYR A 66 -10.53 -9.91 -0.39
CA TYR A 66 -9.21 -9.65 0.18
C TYR A 66 -8.35 -8.89 -0.82
N LEU A 67 -7.83 -7.74 -0.41
CA LEU A 67 -6.98 -6.90 -1.23
C LEU A 67 -5.71 -6.52 -0.47
N PHE A 68 -4.56 -6.83 -1.05
CA PHE A 68 -3.26 -6.38 -0.57
C PHE A 68 -2.57 -5.58 -1.68
N VAL A 69 -2.24 -4.32 -1.39
CA VAL A 69 -1.50 -3.44 -2.30
C VAL A 69 -0.20 -3.03 -1.63
N SER A 70 0.93 -3.52 -2.13
CA SER A 70 2.27 -3.16 -1.68
C SER A 70 2.87 -2.11 -2.62
N LEU A 71 3.01 -0.89 -2.11
CA LEU A 71 3.69 0.18 -2.81
C LEU A 71 5.19 0.14 -2.53
N GLN A 72 5.97 0.30 -3.58
CA GLN A 72 7.42 0.35 -3.59
C GLN A 72 7.87 1.57 -4.38
N GLY A 73 9.15 1.91 -4.24
CA GLY A 73 9.75 3.03 -4.96
C GLY A 73 9.79 4.31 -4.14
N ASP A 74 10.24 5.37 -4.81
CA ASP A 74 10.44 6.67 -4.21
C ASP A 74 9.13 7.45 -4.20
N MET A 75 8.47 7.41 -3.06
CA MET A 75 7.23 8.15 -2.79
C MET A 75 7.48 9.38 -1.93
N PHE A 76 8.69 9.94 -2.01
CA PHE A 76 9.05 11.11 -1.26
C PHE A 76 8.76 12.40 -2.06
N PRO A 77 8.00 13.35 -1.51
CA PRO A 77 7.63 14.58 -2.23
C PRO A 77 8.73 15.64 -2.17
N ASP A 78 9.98 15.26 -2.40
CA ASP A 78 11.10 16.20 -2.49
C ASP A 78 11.68 16.26 -3.91
N PRO A 79 11.58 17.44 -4.56
CA PRO A 79 12.14 17.65 -5.89
C PRO A 79 13.68 17.52 -5.93
N GLU A 80 14.39 17.69 -4.82
CA GLU A 80 15.86 17.59 -4.77
C GLU A 80 16.37 16.18 -4.39
N ARG A 81 15.48 15.21 -4.12
CA ARG A 81 15.81 13.85 -3.63
C ARG A 81 16.71 13.85 -2.39
N ARG A 82 16.72 14.92 -1.62
CA ARG A 82 17.41 15.01 -0.34
C ARG A 82 16.47 14.42 0.71
N VAL A 83 16.83 13.26 1.25
CA VAL A 83 16.12 12.68 2.39
C VAL A 83 16.39 13.53 3.64
N ASP A 84 15.75 14.69 3.72
CA ASP A 84 15.73 15.52 4.91
C ASP A 84 14.66 14.97 5.85
N LYS A 85 15.10 14.39 6.97
CA LYS A 85 14.23 13.83 8.01
C LYS A 85 13.22 14.86 8.50
N GLU A 86 13.58 16.13 8.61
CA GLU A 86 12.64 17.15 9.08
C GLU A 86 11.49 17.35 8.08
N TYR A 87 11.81 17.38 6.79
CA TYR A 87 10.78 17.49 5.75
C TYR A 87 9.93 16.22 5.65
N ILE A 88 10.49 15.01 5.81
CA ILE A 88 9.71 13.74 5.75
C ILE A 88 8.58 13.70 6.78
N PHE A 89 8.86 14.20 7.98
CA PHE A 89 7.90 14.21 9.07
C PHE A 89 7.02 15.46 9.08
N SER A 90 7.25 16.41 8.16
CA SER A 90 6.45 17.64 8.03
C SER A 90 5.01 17.37 7.61
N ASP A 91 4.11 18.29 7.96
CA ASP A 91 2.73 18.30 7.46
C ASP A 91 2.66 18.41 5.94
N GLU A 92 3.55 19.16 5.33
CA GLU A 92 3.57 19.34 3.88
C GLU A 92 3.82 18.02 3.16
N ALA A 93 4.89 17.30 3.51
CA ALA A 93 5.21 16.02 2.89
C ALA A 93 4.12 14.97 3.15
N TYR A 94 3.61 14.91 4.38
CA TYR A 94 2.52 14.02 4.74
C TYR A 94 1.27 14.27 3.87
N ASN A 95 0.84 15.53 3.75
CA ASN A 95 -0.35 15.92 3.02
C ASN A 95 -0.22 15.63 1.52
N LYS A 96 0.95 15.88 0.91
CA LYS A 96 1.20 15.55 -0.50
C LYS A 96 1.03 14.05 -0.76
N VAL A 97 1.62 13.19 0.07
CA VAL A 97 1.45 11.72 -0.06
C VAL A 97 0.01 11.30 0.22
N GLU A 98 -0.66 11.95 1.19
CA GLU A 98 -2.08 11.67 1.44
C GLU A 98 -2.97 12.00 0.24
N GLU A 99 -2.70 13.09 -0.46
CA GLU A 99 -3.46 13.55 -1.60
C GLU A 99 -3.18 12.73 -2.86
N VAL A 100 -1.90 12.56 -3.21
CA VAL A 100 -1.50 11.95 -4.49
C VAL A 100 -1.56 10.42 -4.45
N VAL A 101 -1.21 9.81 -3.31
CA VAL A 101 -1.09 8.35 -3.21
C VAL A 101 -2.25 7.76 -2.44
N MET A 102 -2.51 8.23 -1.22
CA MET A 102 -3.46 7.56 -0.32
C MET A 102 -4.92 7.83 -0.69
N LYS A 103 -5.25 9.03 -1.16
CA LYS A 103 -6.64 9.39 -1.51
C LYS A 103 -7.21 8.52 -2.63
N PRO A 104 -6.53 8.29 -3.77
CA PRO A 104 -7.01 7.35 -4.79
C PRO A 104 -7.27 5.95 -4.26
N MET A 105 -6.39 5.43 -3.38
CA MET A 105 -6.60 4.12 -2.76
C MET A 105 -7.80 4.12 -1.81
N LYS A 106 -7.96 5.17 -0.99
CA LYS A 106 -9.14 5.33 -0.12
C LYS A 106 -10.43 5.39 -0.94
N ASP A 107 -10.43 6.11 -2.05
CA ASP A 107 -11.60 6.26 -2.90
C ASP A 107 -11.94 4.95 -3.61
N MET A 108 -10.95 4.16 -4.05
CA MET A 108 -11.18 2.79 -4.53
C MET A 108 -11.78 1.90 -3.42
N LEU A 109 -11.23 1.95 -2.20
CA LEU A 109 -11.73 1.14 -1.09
C LEU A 109 -13.17 1.49 -0.69
N LYS A 110 -13.60 2.74 -0.87
CA LYS A 110 -15.01 3.14 -0.68
C LYS A 110 -15.96 2.46 -1.67
N ILE A 111 -15.50 2.18 -2.90
CA ILE A 111 -16.29 1.48 -3.92
C ILE A 111 -16.48 0.02 -3.51
N PHE A 112 -15.48 -0.59 -2.90
CA PHE A 112 -15.56 -1.95 -2.40
C PHE A 112 -16.31 -2.03 -1.06
N ASP A 113 -17.63 -1.90 -1.08
CA ASP A 113 -18.43 -2.00 0.13
C ASP A 113 -18.48 -3.42 0.73
N TRP A 114 -18.10 -4.44 -0.06
CA TRP A 114 -18.08 -5.86 0.30
C TRP A 114 -16.69 -6.40 0.65
N LEU A 115 -15.63 -5.57 0.57
CA LEU A 115 -14.29 -6.02 0.93
C LEU A 115 -14.26 -6.34 2.42
N LYS A 116 -13.82 -7.56 2.75
CA LYS A 116 -13.63 -7.94 4.14
C LYS A 116 -12.36 -7.30 4.67
N ILE A 117 -11.30 -7.33 3.87
CA ILE A 117 -9.96 -6.93 4.31
C ILE A 117 -9.22 -6.22 3.19
N GLY A 118 -8.83 -4.99 3.46
CA GLY A 118 -7.94 -4.19 2.63
C GLY A 118 -6.65 -3.89 3.38
N VAL A 119 -5.51 -4.04 2.71
CA VAL A 119 -4.20 -3.76 3.28
C VAL A 119 -3.38 -2.95 2.27
N ILE A 120 -2.76 -1.88 2.75
CA ILE A 120 -1.85 -1.03 1.98
C ILE A 120 -0.46 -1.10 2.62
N GLY A 121 0.47 -1.75 1.95
CA GLY A 121 1.88 -1.75 2.29
C GLY A 121 2.55 -0.48 1.78
N LEU A 122 3.18 0.28 2.67
CA LEU A 122 3.91 1.50 2.34
C LEU A 122 5.42 1.33 2.56
N PRO A 123 6.27 1.96 1.75
CA PRO A 123 7.69 2.03 2.02
C PRO A 123 7.98 2.72 3.36
N SER A 124 9.12 2.39 3.95
CA SER A 124 9.54 2.90 5.26
C SER A 124 9.42 4.43 5.41
N SER A 125 9.85 5.17 4.38
CA SER A 125 9.80 6.64 4.32
C SER A 125 8.38 7.20 4.41
N CYS A 126 7.41 6.51 3.83
CA CYS A 126 5.99 6.90 3.85
C CYS A 126 5.25 6.37 5.07
N TYR A 127 5.66 5.19 5.55
CA TYR A 127 5.07 4.51 6.69
C TYR A 127 5.42 5.21 8.01
N GLY A 128 6.68 5.60 8.22
CA GLY A 128 7.16 6.20 9.47
C GLY A 128 6.35 7.43 9.96
N PRO A 129 6.19 8.48 9.14
CA PRO A 129 5.38 9.65 9.52
C PRO A 129 3.91 9.31 9.81
N ARG A 130 3.35 8.34 9.08
CA ARG A 130 1.97 7.88 9.27
C ARG A 130 1.80 7.10 10.57
N LYS A 131 2.76 6.22 10.88
CA LYS A 131 2.83 5.51 12.16
C LYS A 131 2.90 6.50 13.31
N GLN A 132 3.78 7.50 13.24
CA GLN A 132 3.91 8.51 14.29
C GLN A 132 2.59 9.24 14.54
N ARG A 133 1.94 9.73 13.48
CA ARG A 133 0.63 10.40 13.62
C ARG A 133 -0.47 9.48 14.14
N ALA A 134 -0.45 8.21 13.77
CA ALA A 134 -1.41 7.23 14.28
C ALA A 134 -1.21 7.04 15.79
N MET A 135 0.03 6.90 16.25
CA MET A 135 0.37 6.83 17.68
C MET A 135 -0.03 8.10 18.43
N ASP A 136 0.26 9.28 17.87
CA ASP A 136 -0.11 10.57 18.47
C ASP A 136 -1.65 10.72 18.58
N ALA A 137 -2.40 10.09 17.68
CA ALA A 137 -3.85 10.03 17.71
C ALA A 137 -4.41 8.90 18.60
N GLY A 138 -3.55 8.16 19.32
CA GLY A 138 -3.94 7.05 20.19
C GLY A 138 -4.34 5.76 19.46
N ILE A 139 -3.99 5.63 18.18
CA ILE A 139 -4.22 4.40 17.39
C ILE A 139 -3.15 3.37 17.75
N GLU A 140 -3.58 2.16 18.05
CA GLU A 140 -2.68 1.05 18.36
C GLU A 140 -1.94 0.55 17.10
N VAL A 141 -0.64 0.31 17.25
CA VAL A 141 0.22 -0.26 16.22
C VAL A 141 0.58 -1.67 16.63
N PHE A 142 0.20 -2.64 15.80
CA PHE A 142 0.41 -4.06 16.04
C PHE A 142 1.69 -4.54 15.35
N GLU A 143 2.56 -5.20 16.10
CA GLU A 143 3.66 -5.98 15.53
C GLU A 143 3.17 -7.38 15.17
N SER A 144 3.36 -7.80 13.93
CA SER A 144 3.04 -9.18 13.55
C SER A 144 4.08 -10.15 14.12
N ARG A 145 3.59 -11.20 14.80
CA ARG A 145 4.40 -12.26 15.43
C ARG A 145 5.32 -13.03 14.47
N HIS A 146 5.08 -12.98 13.16
CA HIS A 146 5.82 -13.75 12.15
C HIS A 146 6.70 -12.89 11.25
N GLY A 147 7.16 -11.73 11.74
CA GLY A 147 8.06 -10.87 10.95
C GLY A 147 7.37 -10.21 9.75
N MET A 148 6.04 -10.24 9.70
CA MET A 148 5.23 -9.59 8.66
C MET A 148 5.22 -8.05 8.81
N GLY A 149 6.03 -7.48 9.69
CA GLY A 149 6.12 -6.02 9.86
C GLY A 149 4.97 -5.44 10.69
N GLU A 150 5.10 -4.16 10.98
CA GLU A 150 4.16 -3.39 11.79
C GLU A 150 2.92 -3.01 10.98
N THR A 151 1.76 -2.97 11.64
CA THR A 151 0.49 -2.61 11.03
C THR A 151 -0.35 -1.75 11.95
N PHE A 152 -1.19 -0.88 11.40
CA PHE A 152 -2.22 -0.18 12.16
C PHE A 152 -3.49 0.00 11.32
N TRP A 153 -4.62 0.08 12.00
CA TRP A 153 -5.92 0.27 11.37
C TRP A 153 -6.17 1.74 11.05
N ARG A 154 -6.76 2.00 9.89
CA ARG A 154 -7.24 3.34 9.52
C ARG A 154 -8.67 3.28 9.01
N GLU A 155 -9.53 4.08 9.60
CA GLU A 155 -10.92 4.22 9.16
C GLU A 155 -11.02 4.93 7.81
N VAL A 156 -12.03 4.57 7.02
CA VAL A 156 -12.40 5.30 5.81
C VAL A 156 -13.40 6.39 6.18
N PRO A 157 -13.07 7.68 5.98
CA PRO A 157 -13.97 8.77 6.35
C PRO A 157 -15.35 8.64 5.68
N GLY A 158 -16.41 8.77 6.48
CA GLY A 158 -17.79 8.70 6.02
C GLY A 158 -18.39 7.29 5.96
N LEU A 159 -17.62 6.24 6.28
CA LEU A 159 -18.11 4.86 6.37
C LEU A 159 -17.93 4.34 7.81
N GLN A 160 -19.03 4.16 8.54
CA GLN A 160 -18.98 3.60 9.90
C GLN A 160 -18.40 2.18 9.87
N SER A 161 -17.48 1.91 10.80
CA SER A 161 -16.88 0.58 11.01
C SER A 161 -16.19 -0.02 9.77
N LYS A 162 -15.79 0.83 8.82
CA LYS A 162 -15.01 0.42 7.65
C LYS A 162 -13.67 1.11 7.64
N GLY A 163 -12.66 0.35 7.26
CA GLY A 163 -11.28 0.80 7.27
C GLY A 163 -10.40 -0.16 6.50
N TYR A 164 -9.10 0.07 6.62
CA TYR A 164 -8.08 -0.75 6.00
C TYR A 164 -6.83 -0.72 6.87
N TRP A 165 -6.00 -1.75 6.70
CA TRP A 165 -4.72 -1.84 7.37
C TRP A 165 -3.67 -1.07 6.59
N ILE A 166 -2.88 -0.28 7.29
CA ILE A 166 -1.62 0.25 6.77
C ILE A 166 -0.52 -0.62 7.34
N ARG A 167 0.38 -1.09 6.47
CA ARG A 167 1.46 -2.01 6.81
C ARG A 167 2.81 -1.44 6.40
N LEU A 168 3.83 -1.71 7.20
CA LEU A 168 5.21 -1.52 6.76
C LEU A 168 5.52 -2.49 5.62
N GLY A 169 5.74 -1.95 4.43
CA GLY A 169 6.09 -2.68 3.22
C GLY A 169 7.60 -2.75 3.01
N HIS A 170 8.05 -2.39 1.81
CA HIS A 170 9.45 -2.45 1.41
C HIS A 170 10.31 -1.39 2.13
N ARG A 171 11.54 -1.74 2.55
CA ARG A 171 12.47 -0.76 3.13
C ARG A 171 13.22 -0.01 2.04
N ASP A 172 13.26 1.31 2.13
CA ASP A 172 13.95 2.14 1.16
C ASP A 172 15.47 1.89 1.25
N MET A 173 16.05 1.23 0.25
CA MET A 173 17.49 0.99 0.15
C MET A 173 18.14 2.08 -0.73
N GLY A 174 18.08 3.33 -0.26
CA GLY A 174 18.80 4.49 -0.82
C GLY A 174 19.87 4.95 0.18
N GLY A 175 21.14 4.94 -0.24
CA GLY A 175 22.32 4.95 0.63
C GLY A 175 22.62 6.26 1.38
N GLY A 176 23.21 6.12 2.56
CA GLY A 176 23.86 7.19 3.33
C GLY A 176 23.48 7.20 4.80
N ASN A 177 24.24 6.47 5.64
CA ASN A 177 24.25 6.58 7.11
C ASN A 177 22.88 6.72 7.81
N TYR A 178 22.01 5.72 7.66
CA TYR A 178 21.04 5.45 8.72
C TYR A 178 21.81 4.78 9.85
N ASP A 179 22.03 5.53 10.93
CA ASP A 179 22.51 4.99 12.19
C ASP A 179 21.76 3.71 12.52
N ARG A 180 22.54 2.68 12.85
CA ARG A 180 22.09 1.37 13.33
C ARG A 180 21.36 1.55 14.65
N GLY A 181 20.10 1.95 14.60
CA GLY A 181 19.19 2.00 15.73
C GLY A 181 17.85 1.44 15.31
N ALA A 182 17.61 0.18 15.68
CA ALA A 182 16.33 -0.53 15.59
C ALA A 182 15.79 -0.77 14.16
N CYS A 183 16.22 -1.87 13.54
CA CYS A 183 15.37 -2.75 12.72
C CYS A 183 16.23 -3.90 12.16
N SER A 184 16.15 -5.08 12.77
CA SER A 184 16.88 -6.28 12.36
C SER A 184 16.74 -6.55 10.86
N MET A 185 17.87 -6.94 10.24
CA MET A 185 17.95 -7.37 8.85
C MET A 185 17.55 -8.85 8.76
N GLY A 186 16.52 -9.13 7.97
CA GLY A 186 16.20 -10.45 7.47
C GLY A 186 15.78 -10.32 6.02
N PHE A 187 16.49 -10.98 5.12
CA PHE A 187 15.98 -11.21 3.76
C PHE A 187 14.78 -12.12 3.89
N VAL A 188 13.58 -11.63 3.59
CA VAL A 188 12.36 -12.42 3.62
C VAL A 188 11.97 -12.72 2.17
N ALA A 189 12.03 -14.00 1.81
CA ALA A 189 11.44 -14.51 0.57
C ALA A 189 9.93 -14.16 0.53
N PRO A 190 9.33 -13.94 -0.64
CA PRO A 190 7.89 -13.70 -0.72
C PRO A 190 7.15 -14.85 0.00
N PRO A 191 6.21 -14.54 0.92
CA PRO A 191 5.51 -15.56 1.68
C PRO A 191 4.82 -16.54 0.72
N GLN A 192 4.99 -17.83 0.97
CA GLN A 192 4.39 -18.91 0.17
C GLN A 192 2.88 -19.08 0.42
N GLU A 193 2.29 -18.32 1.35
CA GLU A 193 0.86 -18.36 1.67
C GLU A 193 0.29 -16.95 1.80
N PRO A 194 -0.85 -16.64 1.16
CA PRO A 194 -1.54 -15.40 1.40
C PRO A 194 -2.24 -15.52 2.76
N LEU A 195 -2.08 -14.53 3.65
CA LEU A 195 -3.02 -14.23 4.76
C LEU A 195 -2.75 -14.74 6.20
N ASP A 196 -1.51 -14.94 6.65
CA ASP A 196 -1.24 -15.20 8.09
C ASP A 196 -1.56 -14.03 9.05
N CYS A 197 -2.04 -12.89 8.54
CA CYS A 197 -2.63 -11.82 9.35
C CYS A 197 -4.12 -12.06 9.72
N LEU A 198 -4.74 -13.14 9.23
CA LEU A 198 -6.19 -13.36 9.39
C LEU A 198 -6.61 -14.42 10.41
N TYR A 199 -5.69 -15.23 10.93
CA TYR A 199 -6.05 -16.42 11.72
C TYR A 199 -5.33 -16.53 13.07
N GLY A 200 -4.83 -15.43 13.61
CA GLY A 200 -3.95 -15.45 14.79
C GLY A 200 -4.32 -14.53 15.94
N ASN A 201 -5.60 -14.22 16.14
CA ASN A 201 -6.25 -13.95 17.43
C ASN A 201 -7.62 -13.33 17.16
N SER A 202 -8.66 -14.04 17.60
CA SER A 202 -9.93 -13.43 17.98
C SER A 202 -9.63 -12.33 19.00
N LEU A 203 -9.62 -11.07 18.58
CA LEU A 203 -9.79 -9.86 19.40
C LEU A 203 -9.72 -8.64 18.44
N SER A 204 -10.65 -8.56 17.50
CA SER A 204 -11.22 -7.26 17.18
C SER A 204 -12.43 -7.09 18.10
N PRO A 205 -12.57 -5.99 18.84
CA PRO A 205 -13.78 -5.69 19.60
C PRO A 205 -14.90 -5.14 18.69
N TRP A 206 -14.86 -5.41 17.38
CA TRP A 206 -15.85 -5.00 16.38
C TRP A 206 -15.96 -6.04 15.27
#